data_AF-A0A519UVH4-F1
#
_entry.id   AF-A0A519UVH4-F1
#
_cell.length_a   1.000
_cell.length_b   1.000
_cell.length_c   1.000
_cell.angle_alpha   90.00
_cell.angle_beta   90.00
_cell.angle_gamma   90.00
#
_symmetry.space_group_name_H-M   'P 1'
#
loop_
_entity.id
_entity.type
_entity.pdbx_description
1 polymer ?
#
loop_
_entity_poly.entity_id
_entity_poly.type
_entity_poly.pdbx_seq_one_letter_code
_entity_poly.pdbx_strand_id
1 'polypeptide(L)'
;MKTSKFTLIIFIALLPSIAVAQKAYETIAYKGSVNGMKIVFSLADGYLPASELSLKQESSSLIFLPDKGKTEANGDLKLLNYSNPLKPAKNHFVLHRLQDCYDKIPNEIAGVYNTGERRYIIILKKEKK
;
A
#
# COMPACT_ATOMS: atom_id res chain seq x y z
N MET A 1 -48.82 -30.01 -20.63
CA MET A 1 -48.53 -28.56 -20.54
C MET A 1 -47.63 -28.33 -19.32
N LYS A 2 -46.32 -28.19 -19.52
CA LYS A 2 -45.60 -26.89 -19.54
C LYS A 2 -45.72 -26.08 -18.24
N THR A 3 -45.29 -26.62 -17.10
CA THR A 3 -45.12 -25.82 -15.86
C THR A 3 -43.79 -26.03 -15.13
N SER A 4 -42.99 -27.03 -15.49
CA SER A 4 -41.77 -27.39 -14.73
C SER A 4 -40.57 -26.43 -14.92
N LYS A 5 -40.54 -25.60 -15.98
CA LYS A 5 -39.41 -24.69 -16.23
C LYS A 5 -39.47 -23.36 -15.47
N PHE A 6 -40.63 -22.98 -14.94
CA PHE A 6 -40.82 -21.67 -14.31
C PHE A 6 -40.32 -21.63 -12.86
N THR A 7 -40.36 -22.76 -12.15
CA THR A 7 -39.98 -22.85 -10.74
C THR A 7 -38.47 -22.73 -10.51
N LEU A 8 -37.65 -23.16 -11.47
CA LEU A 8 -36.18 -23.10 -11.36
C LEU A 8 -35.65 -21.66 -11.51
N ILE A 9 -36.34 -20.82 -12.29
CA ILE A 9 -35.94 -19.43 -12.55
C ILE A 9 -36.11 -18.56 -11.28
N ILE A 10 -37.15 -18.84 -10.48
CA ILE A 10 -37.43 -18.12 -9.24
C ILE A 10 -36.38 -18.41 -8.16
N PHE A 11 -35.83 -19.62 -8.12
CA PHE A 11 -34.84 -20.00 -7.10
C PHE A 11 -33.47 -19.35 -7.32
N ILE A 12 -33.09 -19.10 -8.58
CA ILE A 12 -31.83 -18.41 -8.92
C ILE A 12 -31.92 -16.91 -8.65
N ALA A 13 -33.11 -16.31 -8.84
CA ALA A 13 -33.34 -14.90 -8.56
C ALA A 13 -33.38 -14.54 -7.07
N LEU A 14 -33.57 -15.53 -6.18
CA LEU A 14 -33.62 -15.34 -4.73
C LEU A 14 -32.26 -15.51 -4.03
N LEU A 15 -31.19 -15.79 -4.78
CA LEU A 15 -29.85 -15.79 -4.21
C LEU A 15 -29.51 -14.34 -3.82
N PRO A 16 -29.32 -14.03 -2.52
CA PRO A 16 -28.88 -12.71 -2.14
C PRO A 16 -27.54 -12.47 -2.80
N SER A 17 -27.51 -11.53 -3.74
CA SER A 17 -26.28 -10.99 -4.26
C SER A 17 -25.64 -10.21 -3.13
N ILE A 18 -24.88 -10.92 -2.29
CA ILE A 18 -23.96 -10.30 -1.33
C ILE A 18 -22.83 -9.70 -2.18
N ALA A 19 -23.15 -8.60 -2.84
CA ALA A 19 -22.18 -7.74 -3.50
C ALA A 19 -21.41 -7.07 -2.36
N VAL A 20 -20.35 -7.73 -1.92
CA VAL A 20 -19.38 -7.12 -1.03
C VAL A 20 -18.69 -6.05 -1.88
N ALA A 21 -19.16 -4.82 -1.79
CA ALA A 21 -18.52 -3.70 -2.45
C ALA A 21 -17.08 -3.65 -1.94
N GLN A 22 -16.13 -4.02 -2.79
CA GLN A 22 -14.71 -3.95 -2.49
C GLN A 22 -14.43 -2.47 -2.25
N LYS A 23 -14.12 -2.08 -1.01
CA LYS A 23 -13.86 -0.69 -0.64
C LYS A 23 -12.75 -0.17 -1.55
N ALA A 24 -13.10 0.66 -2.52
CA ALA A 24 -12.14 1.27 -3.42
C ALA A 24 -11.38 2.31 -2.61
N TYR A 25 -10.12 2.02 -2.29
CA TYR A 25 -9.21 2.99 -1.67
C TYR A 25 -8.68 3.94 -2.73
N GLU A 26 -8.47 5.20 -2.37
CA GLU A 26 -7.77 6.12 -3.26
C GLU A 26 -6.27 5.86 -3.16
N THR A 27 -5.58 5.81 -4.30
CA THR A 27 -4.11 5.76 -4.32
C THR A 27 -3.53 7.15 -4.55
N ILE A 28 -2.67 7.58 -3.62
CA ILE A 28 -1.96 8.86 -3.70
C ILE A 28 -0.46 8.60 -3.83
N ALA A 29 0.12 9.12 -4.91
CA ALA A 29 1.56 9.00 -5.15
C ALA A 29 2.35 10.08 -4.41
N TYR A 30 3.44 9.67 -3.78
CA TYR A 30 4.47 10.54 -3.22
C TYR A 30 5.82 10.19 -3.84
N LYS A 31 6.64 11.20 -4.11
CA LYS A 31 7.95 11.05 -4.74
C LYS A 31 9.05 11.68 -3.90
N GLY A 32 10.21 11.04 -3.90
CA GLY A 32 11.41 11.55 -3.27
C GLY A 32 12.64 10.88 -3.84
N SER A 33 13.77 11.06 -3.17
CA SER A 33 15.02 10.40 -3.56
C SER A 33 15.92 10.18 -2.35
N VAL A 34 16.75 9.15 -2.43
CA VAL A 34 17.81 8.88 -1.45
C VAL A 34 19.05 8.41 -2.20
N ASN A 35 20.21 9.06 -1.95
CA ASN A 35 21.47 8.79 -2.65
C ASN A 35 21.32 8.66 -4.19
N GLY A 36 20.60 9.58 -4.83
CA GLY A 36 20.37 9.55 -6.28
C GLY A 36 19.36 8.51 -6.78
N MET A 37 18.92 7.57 -5.94
CA MET A 37 17.85 6.62 -6.25
C MET A 37 16.48 7.28 -6.07
N LYS A 38 15.54 7.01 -6.98
CA LYS A 38 14.19 7.58 -6.92
C LYS A 38 13.30 6.72 -6.03
N ILE A 39 12.54 7.36 -5.15
CA ILE A 39 11.53 6.72 -4.30
C ILE A 39 10.15 7.11 -4.82
N VAL A 40 9.27 6.13 -5.02
CA VAL A 40 7.85 6.36 -5.26
C VAL A 40 7.05 5.57 -4.24
N PHE A 41 6.25 6.26 -3.44
CA PHE A 41 5.35 5.66 -2.47
C PHE A 41 3.90 5.87 -2.90
N SER A 42 3.16 4.78 -3.02
CA SER A 42 1.74 4.74 -3.30
C SER A 42 1.00 4.52 -1.98
N LEU A 43 0.41 5.59 -1.43
CA LEU A 43 -0.43 5.52 -0.24
C LEU A 43 -1.84 5.06 -0.65
N ALA A 44 -2.29 3.93 -0.09
CA ALA A 44 -3.68 3.47 -0.20
C ALA A 44 -4.51 4.08 0.94
N ASP A 45 -5.09 5.25 0.71
CA ASP A 45 -5.93 5.94 1.71
C ASP A 45 -7.26 5.20 1.88
N GLY A 46 -7.56 4.85 3.14
CA GLY A 46 -8.66 3.99 3.52
C GLY A 46 -8.32 2.50 3.61
N TYR A 47 -7.08 2.10 3.27
CA TYR A 47 -6.57 0.74 3.40
C TYR A 47 -5.03 0.67 3.32
N LEU A 48 -4.34 1.10 4.38
CA LEU A 48 -2.87 1.10 4.47
C LEU A 48 -2.16 -0.20 4.09
N PRO A 49 -2.68 -1.42 4.36
CA PRO A 49 -2.02 -2.66 3.93
C PRO A 49 -1.75 -2.74 2.42
N ALA A 50 -2.52 -2.04 1.58
CA ALA A 50 -2.33 -2.00 0.13
C ALA A 50 -1.34 -0.92 -0.34
N SER A 51 -0.70 -0.20 0.59
CA SER A 51 0.33 0.78 0.22
C SER A 51 1.60 0.09 -0.24
N GLU A 52 2.35 0.72 -1.14
CA GLU A 52 3.59 0.16 -1.71
C GLU A 52 4.65 1.24 -1.86
N LEU A 53 5.91 0.91 -1.61
CA LEU A 53 7.04 1.78 -1.90
C LEU A 53 7.99 1.11 -2.88
N SER A 54 8.32 1.81 -3.97
CA SER A 54 9.35 1.40 -4.92
C SER A 54 10.60 2.27 -4.78
N LEU A 55 11.76 1.62 -4.82
CA LEU A 55 13.06 2.26 -4.91
C LEU A 55 13.67 1.91 -6.27
N LYS A 56 13.69 2.87 -7.18
CA LYS A 56 14.20 2.70 -8.54
C LYS A 56 15.70 3.00 -8.58
N GLN A 57 16.45 1.98 -8.97
CA GLN A 57 17.86 2.03 -9.32
C GLN A 57 18.02 2.10 -10.84
N GLU A 58 19.25 2.26 -11.34
CA GLU A 58 19.51 2.41 -12.79
C GLU A 58 19.01 1.21 -13.61
N SER A 59 19.19 -0.01 -13.10
CA SER A 59 18.87 -1.27 -13.80
C SER A 59 17.78 -2.10 -13.15
N SER A 60 17.30 -1.71 -11.97
CA SER A 60 16.33 -2.50 -11.20
C SER A 60 15.39 -1.63 -10.37
N SER A 61 14.28 -2.23 -9.92
CA SER A 61 13.36 -1.60 -8.97
C SER A 61 13.14 -2.56 -7.82
N LEU A 62 13.32 -2.08 -6.60
CA LEU A 62 13.01 -2.82 -5.38
C LEU A 62 11.64 -2.40 -4.88
N ILE A 63 10.81 -3.38 -4.55
CA ILE A 63 9.47 -3.15 -4.00
C ILE A 63 9.48 -3.45 -2.51
N PHE A 64 8.84 -2.58 -1.74
CA PHE A 64 8.70 -2.65 -0.30
C PHE A 64 7.22 -2.62 0.07
N LEU A 65 6.80 -3.57 0.90
CA LEU A 65 5.41 -3.75 1.34
C LEU A 65 5.30 -3.58 2.86
N PRO A 66 4.15 -3.14 3.39
CA PRO A 66 3.91 -3.04 4.82
C PRO A 66 4.17 -4.35 5.57
N ASP A 67 4.95 -4.32 6.65
CA ASP A 67 5.32 -5.51 7.43
C ASP A 67 4.09 -6.17 8.10
N LYS A 68 3.31 -5.38 8.85
CA LYS A 68 2.16 -5.87 9.63
C LYS A 68 0.80 -5.44 9.06
N GLY A 69 0.79 -4.89 7.84
CA GLY A 69 -0.41 -4.28 7.24
C GLY A 69 -0.97 -3.06 7.99
N LYS A 70 -0.41 -2.68 9.14
CA LYS A 70 -0.87 -1.56 9.96
C LYS A 70 0.32 -0.76 10.49
N THR A 71 0.04 0.47 10.87
CA THR A 71 1.01 1.32 11.57
C THR A 71 1.27 0.83 12.99
N GLU A 72 2.44 1.17 13.51
CA GLU A 72 2.74 1.09 14.93
C GLU A 72 1.91 2.12 15.73
N ALA A 73 1.96 2.05 17.06
CA ALA A 73 1.15 2.91 17.93
C ALA A 73 1.44 4.42 17.75
N ASN A 74 2.62 4.76 17.25
CA ASN A 74 3.04 6.14 16.94
C ASN A 74 2.68 6.59 15.51
N GLY A 75 1.99 5.75 14.74
CA GLY A 75 1.68 6.00 13.33
C GLY A 75 2.79 5.62 12.35
N ASP A 76 3.87 4.97 12.80
CA ASP A 76 4.94 4.57 11.88
C ASP A 76 4.53 3.34 11.05
N LEU A 77 4.76 3.42 9.74
CA LEU A 77 4.60 2.29 8.83
C LEU A 77 5.96 1.78 8.39
N LYS A 78 6.28 0.55 8.82
CA LYS A 78 7.48 -0.15 8.37
C LYS A 78 7.19 -0.91 7.08
N LEU A 79 8.01 -0.66 6.05
CA LEU A 79 7.95 -1.38 4.78
C LEU A 79 9.21 -2.22 4.58
N LEU A 80 9.01 -3.52 4.34
CA LEU A 80 10.06 -4.50 4.13
C LEU A 80 10.14 -4.89 2.65
N ASN A 81 11.37 -5.14 2.18
CA ASN A 81 11.57 -5.72 0.86
C ASN A 81 11.50 -7.25 0.94
N TYR A 82 10.48 -7.81 0.27
CA TYR A 82 10.23 -9.25 0.19
C TYR A 82 10.68 -9.89 -1.12
N SER A 83 11.68 -9.31 -1.81
CA SER A 83 12.27 -9.88 -3.03
C SER A 83 12.67 -11.36 -2.87
N ASN A 84 13.00 -11.79 -1.63
CA ASN A 84 13.15 -13.20 -1.29
C ASN A 84 12.33 -13.52 -0.01
N PRO A 85 11.26 -14.33 -0.10
CA PRO A 85 10.42 -14.67 1.06
C PRO A 85 11.15 -15.51 2.13
N LEU A 86 12.24 -16.20 1.77
CA LEU A 86 13.02 -17.02 2.69
C LEU A 86 14.10 -16.23 3.44
N LYS A 87 14.47 -15.03 2.95
CA LYS A 87 15.48 -14.16 3.55
C LYS A 87 15.02 -12.71 3.45
N PRO A 88 14.35 -12.18 4.49
CA PRO A 88 13.95 -10.79 4.53
C PRO A 88 15.17 -9.90 4.30
N ALA A 89 15.07 -8.99 3.34
CA ALA A 89 16.17 -8.07 3.10
C ALA A 89 16.39 -7.20 4.34
N LYS A 90 17.66 -6.96 4.69
CA LYS A 90 18.00 -6.11 5.86
C LYS A 90 17.52 -4.67 5.67
N ASN A 91 17.37 -4.26 4.41
CA ASN A 91 16.93 -2.92 4.08
C ASN A 91 15.42 -2.74 4.24
N HIS A 92 15.02 -1.60 4.77
CA HIS A 92 13.62 -1.30 5.03
C HIS A 92 13.39 0.21 5.10
N PHE A 93 12.16 0.61 4.88
CA PHE A 93 11.69 1.97 5.09
C PHE A 93 10.83 2.04 6.35
N VAL A 94 10.87 3.18 7.02
CA VAL A 94 9.89 3.56 8.04
C VAL A 94 9.35 4.92 7.65
N LEU A 95 8.06 5.00 7.34
CA LEU A 95 7.36 6.25 7.07
C LEU A 95 6.60 6.67 8.33
N HIS A 96 6.71 7.95 8.70
CA HIS A 96 6.25 8.42 9.99
C HIS A 96 4.86 9.03 9.93
N ARG A 97 4.09 8.83 11.01
CA ARG A 97 2.77 9.46 11.23
C ARG A 97 1.76 9.19 10.11
N LEU A 98 1.76 7.98 9.58
CA LEU A 98 0.73 7.50 8.67
C LEU A 98 -0.59 7.21 9.40
N GLN A 99 -1.70 7.40 8.69
CA GLN A 99 -3.06 7.14 9.18
C GLN A 99 -3.81 6.29 8.14
N ASP A 100 -4.75 5.48 8.61
CA ASP A 100 -5.49 4.58 7.71
C ASP A 100 -6.55 5.30 6.89
N CYS A 101 -7.17 6.33 7.44
CA CYS A 101 -8.12 7.21 6.74
C CYS A 101 -7.74 8.65 7.07
N TYR A 102 -7.44 9.45 6.05
CA TYR A 102 -7.11 10.87 6.23
C TYR A 102 -8.31 11.77 6.01
N ASP A 103 -8.62 12.64 6.98
CA ASP A 103 -9.50 13.79 6.74
C ASP A 103 -8.86 14.78 5.76
N LYS A 104 -7.54 14.96 5.90
CA LYS A 104 -6.71 15.78 5.02
C LYS A 104 -5.37 15.08 4.77
N ILE A 105 -5.21 14.61 3.53
CA ILE A 105 -3.99 13.92 3.09
C ILE A 105 -2.80 14.90 3.15
N PRO A 106 -1.68 14.52 3.78
CA PRO A 106 -0.53 15.40 3.94
C PRO A 106 0.14 15.70 2.59
N ASN A 107 0.82 16.84 2.49
CA ASN A 107 1.58 17.18 1.29
C ASN A 107 2.96 16.51 1.26
N GLU A 108 3.46 16.11 2.43
CA GLU A 108 4.77 15.47 2.58
C GLU A 108 4.71 14.38 3.64
N ILE A 109 5.49 13.31 3.43
CA ILE A 109 5.66 12.21 4.37
C ILE A 109 7.15 12.12 4.68
N ALA A 110 7.49 12.27 5.96
CA ALA A 110 8.84 12.05 6.44
C ALA A 110 9.07 10.56 6.73
N GLY A 111 10.32 10.13 6.60
CA GLY A 111 10.68 8.75 6.89
C GLY A 111 12.17 8.55 7.01
N VAL A 112 12.54 7.28 7.16
CA VAL A 112 13.92 6.83 7.12
C VAL A 112 14.07 5.60 6.23
N TYR A 113 15.16 5.54 5.50
CA TYR A 113 15.63 4.35 4.80
C TYR A 113 16.82 3.76 5.54
N ASN A 114 16.67 2.53 6.03
CA ASN A 114 17.74 1.77 6.65
C ASN A 114 18.26 0.76 5.63
N THR A 115 19.57 0.76 5.32
CA THR A 115 20.20 -0.25 4.47
C THR A 115 20.65 -1.48 5.23
N GLY A 116 20.54 -1.46 6.57
CA GLY A 116 21.15 -2.43 7.49
C GLY A 116 22.49 -1.95 8.06
N GLU A 117 23.19 -1.05 7.37
CA GLU A 117 24.46 -0.45 7.80
C GLU A 117 24.35 1.06 8.02
N ARG A 118 23.53 1.72 7.20
CA ARG A 118 23.35 3.16 7.22
C ARG A 118 21.87 3.51 7.30
N ARG A 119 21.61 4.69 7.86
CA ARG A 119 20.28 5.27 7.98
C ARG A 119 20.27 6.61 7.25
N TYR A 120 19.29 6.78 6.37
CA TYR A 120 19.08 8.00 5.61
C TYR A 120 17.72 8.59 5.96
N ILE A 121 17.68 9.90 6.21
CA ILE A 121 16.42 10.62 6.34
C ILE A 121 15.87 10.86 4.94
N ILE A 122 14.57 10.63 4.77
CA ILE A 122 13.87 10.86 3.50
C ILE A 122 12.65 11.75 3.74
N ILE A 123 12.31 12.55 2.73
CA ILE A 123 11.07 13.31 2.65
C ILE A 123 10.46 13.00 1.30
N LEU A 124 9.23 12.50 1.31
CA LEU A 124 8.46 12.18 0.11
C LEU A 124 7.40 13.28 -0.07
N LYS A 125 7.32 13.87 -1.26
CA LYS A 125 6.37 14.94 -1.58
C LYS A 125 5.23 14.38 -2.40
N LYS A 126 4.00 14.76 -2.05
CA LYS A 126 2.80 14.39 -2.79
C LYS A 126 2.94 14.85 -4.24
N GLU A 127 2.70 13.92 -5.17
CA GLU A 127 2.65 14.26 -6.59
C GLU A 127 1.42 15.11 -6.88
N LYS A 128 1.61 16.22 -7.58
CA LYS A 128 0.50 17.04 -8.08
C LYS A 128 -0.11 16.29 -9.26
N LYS A 129 -1.40 15.94 -9.15
CA LYS A 129 -2.21 15.50 -10.29
C LYS A 129 -2.37 16.66 -11.28
#